data_AF-A0A6G1RR88-F1
#
_entry.id   AF-A0A6G1RR88-F1
#
_cell.length_a   1.000
_cell.length_b   1.000
_cell.length_c   1.000
_cell.angle_alpha   90.00
_cell.angle_beta   90.00
_cell.angle_gamma   90.00
#
_symmetry.space_group_name_H-M   'P 1'
#
loop_
_entity.id
_entity.type
_entity.pdbx_description
1 polymer ?
#
loop_
_entity_poly.entity_id
_entity_poly.type
_entity_poly.pdbx_seq_one_letter_code
_entity_poly.pdbx_strand_id
1 'polypeptide(L)'
;ESIPCGSLAIGGTSLAIAKAGATISHIPLYLHIGLLKHHQDSPKEMALPLPMITLLNCEKNSPAKLKLMKEVMLIPSVQLSVKQGIERVLDIQKEMMRLLEPPGKVPSTQVADSKKGRAHNTGKKAAPQALKRISHLGCLITGCDKLEQPLLLMQTACNNIGL
;
A
#
# COMPACT_ATOMS: atom_id res chain seq x y z
N GLU A 1 0.66 -21.23 -17.15
CA GLU A 1 0.72 -20.53 -18.45
C GLU A 1 1.98 -19.69 -18.51
N SER A 2 2.78 -19.81 -19.58
CA SER A 2 3.93 -18.93 -19.80
C SER A 2 3.44 -17.61 -20.38
N ILE A 3 3.94 -16.50 -19.84
CA ILE A 3 3.64 -15.17 -20.38
C ILE A 3 4.18 -15.13 -21.83
N PRO A 4 3.35 -14.78 -22.83
CA PRO A 4 3.80 -14.67 -24.21
C PRO A 4 4.97 -13.69 -24.33
N CYS A 5 5.97 -14.04 -25.17
CA CYS A 5 7.09 -13.14 -25.44
C CYS A 5 6.57 -11.81 -26.01
N GLY A 6 7.07 -10.69 -25.49
CA GLY A 6 6.62 -9.36 -25.92
C GLY A 6 5.29 -8.88 -25.32
N SER A 7 4.68 -9.61 -24.39
CA SER A 7 3.45 -9.19 -23.69
C SER A 7 3.51 -7.77 -23.13
N LEU A 8 4.66 -7.35 -22.58
CA LEU A 8 4.87 -5.99 -22.08
C LEU A 8 4.79 -4.94 -23.21
N ALA A 9 5.39 -5.23 -24.36
CA ALA A 9 5.35 -4.34 -25.53
C ALA A 9 3.92 -4.25 -26.10
N ILE A 10 3.22 -5.39 -26.18
CA ILE A 10 1.83 -5.46 -26.64
C ILE A 10 0.91 -4.67 -25.68
N GLY A 11 1.00 -4.94 -24.38
CA GLY A 11 0.19 -4.26 -23.36
C GLY A 11 0.47 -2.76 -23.30
N GLY A 12 1.75 -2.36 -23.36
CA GLY A 12 2.15 -0.96 -23.39
C GLY A 12 1.61 -0.23 -24.62
N THR A 13 1.76 -0.82 -25.81
CA THR A 13 1.26 -0.24 -27.07
C THR A 13 -0.27 -0.14 -27.06
N SER A 14 -0.97 -1.20 -26.64
CA SER A 14 -2.43 -1.21 -26.52
C SER A 14 -2.95 -0.10 -25.60
N LEU A 15 -2.35 0.07 -24.42
CA LEU A 15 -2.71 1.15 -23.49
C LEU A 15 -2.43 2.55 -24.06
N ALA A 16 -1.31 2.71 -24.76
CA ALA A 16 -0.96 3.99 -25.41
C ALA A 16 -1.99 4.37 -26.49
N ILE A 17 -2.41 3.41 -27.31
CA ILE A 17 -3.45 3.61 -28.34
C ILE A 17 -4.78 3.99 -27.70
N ALA A 18 -5.22 3.29 -26.64
CA ALA A 18 -6.46 3.62 -25.93
C ALA A 18 -6.42 5.04 -25.31
N LYS A 19 -5.27 5.46 -24.75
CA LYS A 19 -5.08 6.82 -24.23
C LYS A 19 -5.11 7.88 -25.33
N ALA A 20 -4.48 7.62 -26.48
CA ALA A 20 -4.51 8.51 -27.62
C ALA A 20 -5.94 8.64 -28.19
N GLY A 21 -6.66 7.53 -28.33
CA GLY A 21 -8.06 7.50 -28.76
C GLY A 21 -8.97 8.31 -27.84
N ALA A 22 -8.82 8.18 -26.52
CA ALA A 22 -9.54 9.00 -25.54
C ALA A 22 -9.24 10.49 -25.68
N THR A 23 -7.97 10.85 -25.90
CA THR A 23 -7.50 12.23 -26.07
C THR A 23 -8.08 12.86 -27.34
N ILE A 24 -8.02 12.16 -28.47
CA ILE A 24 -8.58 12.60 -29.76
C ILE A 24 -10.10 12.77 -29.68
N SER A 25 -10.76 11.88 -28.93
CA SER A 25 -12.22 11.90 -28.77
C SER A 25 -12.70 12.88 -27.70
N HIS A 26 -11.78 13.61 -27.03
CA HIS A 26 -12.09 14.55 -25.94
C HIS A 26 -12.95 13.96 -24.80
N ILE A 27 -12.72 12.69 -24.46
CA ILE A 27 -13.40 12.00 -23.35
C ILE A 27 -12.37 11.38 -22.38
N PRO A 28 -12.72 11.21 -21.09
CA PRO A 28 -11.83 10.53 -20.16
C PRO A 28 -11.63 9.06 -20.54
N LEU A 29 -10.43 8.52 -20.22
CA LEU A 29 -10.01 7.17 -20.60
C LEU A 29 -11.01 6.08 -20.19
N TYR A 30 -11.62 6.18 -19.00
CA TYR A 30 -12.57 5.17 -18.52
C TYR A 30 -13.83 5.09 -19.39
N LEU A 31 -14.32 6.22 -19.92
CA LEU A 31 -15.43 6.24 -20.87
C LEU A 31 -15.00 5.70 -22.22
N HIS A 32 -13.82 6.09 -22.71
CA HIS A 32 -13.28 5.58 -23.97
C HIS A 32 -13.18 4.05 -23.94
N ILE A 33 -12.61 3.47 -22.88
CA ILE A 33 -12.54 2.00 -22.70
C ILE A 33 -13.95 1.38 -22.67
N GLY A 34 -14.93 2.04 -22.03
CA GLY A 34 -16.31 1.59 -22.02
C GLY A 34 -16.93 1.52 -23.42
N LEU A 35 -16.61 2.48 -24.29
CA LEU A 35 -17.08 2.54 -25.68
C LEU A 35 -16.40 1.52 -26.61
N LEU A 36 -15.23 0.99 -26.24
CA LEU A 36 -14.55 -0.06 -27.00
C LEU A 36 -15.21 -1.44 -26.87
N LYS A 37 -16.21 -1.59 -25.99
CA LYS A 37 -16.94 -2.85 -25.82
C LYS A 37 -17.89 -3.07 -27.00
N HIS A 38 -17.64 -4.12 -27.79
CA HIS A 38 -18.52 -4.52 -28.89
C HIS A 38 -19.96 -4.79 -28.41
N HIS A 39 -20.95 -4.29 -29.17
CA HIS A 39 -22.39 -4.51 -28.95
C HIS A 39 -23.00 -3.96 -27.66
N GLN A 40 -22.39 -2.95 -27.03
CA GLN A 40 -23.03 -2.21 -25.93
C GLN A 40 -23.23 -0.73 -26.32
N ASP A 41 -24.45 -0.24 -26.12
CA ASP A 41 -24.70 1.20 -26.07
C ASP A 41 -23.82 1.82 -24.97
N SER A 42 -23.51 3.12 -25.10
CA SER A 42 -22.74 3.85 -24.09
C SER A 42 -23.24 3.52 -22.66
N PRO A 43 -22.36 3.20 -21.70
CA PRO A 43 -22.79 2.79 -20.37
C PRO A 43 -23.71 3.84 -19.75
N LYS A 44 -24.97 3.47 -19.45
CA LYS A 44 -25.94 4.36 -18.80
C LYS A 44 -25.50 4.71 -17.38
N GLU A 45 -24.80 3.79 -16.73
CA GLU A 45 -24.25 3.94 -15.39
C GLU A 45 -22.85 3.32 -15.34
N MET A 46 -21.98 3.91 -14.51
CA MET A 46 -20.62 3.43 -14.28
C MET A 46 -20.48 3.06 -12.80
N ALA A 47 -19.98 1.86 -12.51
CA ALA A 47 -19.71 1.42 -11.15
C ALA A 47 -18.25 1.69 -10.77
N LEU A 48 -18.03 2.20 -9.55
CA LEU A 48 -16.70 2.24 -8.96
C LEU A 48 -16.37 0.88 -8.31
N PRO A 49 -15.14 0.36 -8.46
CA PRO A 49 -14.77 -0.91 -7.86
C PRO A 49 -14.66 -0.80 -6.33
N LEU A 50 -14.98 -1.89 -5.62
CA LEU A 50 -14.70 -2.02 -4.19
C LEU A 50 -13.19 -2.29 -4.00
N PRO A 51 -12.44 -1.38 -3.35
CA PRO A 51 -10.99 -1.54 -3.25
C PRO A 51 -10.63 -2.65 -2.24
N MET A 52 -9.61 -3.43 -2.59
CA MET A 52 -8.94 -4.37 -1.69
C MET A 52 -7.54 -3.83 -1.41
N ILE A 53 -7.28 -3.42 -0.18
CA ILE A 53 -6.10 -2.61 0.16
C ILE A 53 -5.19 -3.39 1.10
N THR A 54 -3.94 -3.61 0.68
CA THR A 54 -2.93 -4.28 1.51
C THR A 54 -2.49 -3.37 2.66
N LEU A 55 -2.74 -3.79 3.90
CA LEU A 55 -2.33 -3.08 5.11
C LEU A 55 -0.97 -3.54 5.63
N LEU A 56 -0.69 -4.84 5.52
CA LEU A 56 0.53 -5.47 6.01
C LEU A 56 1.14 -6.42 4.99
N ASN A 57 2.46 -6.41 4.88
CA ASN A 57 3.25 -7.41 4.17
C ASN A 57 4.14 -8.19 5.15
N CYS A 58 4.07 -9.52 5.09
CA CYS A 58 4.73 -10.47 6.00
C CYS A 58 5.89 -11.25 5.35
N GLU A 59 6.19 -10.99 4.08
CA GLU A 59 7.01 -11.83 3.20
C GLU A 59 8.49 -12.04 3.63
N LYS A 60 9.06 -11.25 4.57
CA LYS A 60 10.52 -11.23 4.83
C LYS A 60 10.97 -11.32 6.29
N ASN A 61 10.08 -11.26 7.27
CA ASN A 61 10.46 -11.11 8.68
C ASN A 61 9.98 -12.25 9.61
N SER A 62 9.39 -13.33 9.08
CA SER A 62 9.04 -14.49 9.91
C SER A 62 10.28 -15.36 10.16
N PRO A 63 10.68 -15.65 11.41
CA PRO A 63 11.79 -16.57 11.68
C PRO A 63 11.43 -17.99 11.23
N ALA A 64 11.92 -18.38 10.05
CA ALA A 64 12.10 -19.72 9.48
C ALA A 64 10.96 -20.79 9.56
N LYS A 65 9.82 -20.54 10.20
CA LYS A 65 8.78 -21.57 10.44
C LYS A 65 7.37 -21.23 9.98
N LEU A 66 7.08 -20.00 9.54
CA LEU A 66 5.71 -19.59 9.16
C LEU A 66 5.67 -18.71 7.90
N LYS A 67 5.95 -19.30 6.74
CA LYS A 67 5.76 -18.67 5.42
C LYS A 67 4.33 -18.82 4.89
N LEU A 68 3.33 -18.86 5.78
CA LEU A 68 1.95 -19.18 5.42
C LEU A 68 1.13 -17.96 4.99
N MET A 69 1.59 -16.75 5.32
CA MET A 69 0.87 -15.51 5.01
C MET A 69 1.81 -14.50 4.37
N LYS A 70 1.44 -13.99 3.19
CA LYS A 70 2.22 -12.99 2.45
C LYS A 70 1.73 -11.57 2.74
N GLU A 71 0.41 -11.37 2.70
CA GLU A 71 -0.23 -10.06 2.80
C GLU A 71 -1.52 -10.16 3.61
N VAL A 72 -1.85 -9.07 4.31
CA VAL A 72 -3.16 -8.86 4.94
C VAL A 72 -3.82 -7.70 4.21
N MET A 73 -4.97 -7.99 3.61
CA MET A 73 -5.75 -7.03 2.83
C MET A 73 -7.06 -6.70 3.55
N LEU A 74 -7.41 -5.43 3.54
CA LEU A 74 -8.67 -4.91 4.05
C LEU A 74 -9.60 -4.56 2.88
N ILE A 75 -10.85 -4.98 3.00
CA ILE A 75 -11.94 -4.60 2.11
C ILE A 75 -12.87 -3.67 2.91
N PRO A 76 -13.02 -2.38 2.53
CA PRO A 76 -13.92 -1.47 3.22
C PRO A 76 -15.38 -1.93 3.14
N SER A 77 -16.21 -1.49 4.08
CA SER A 77 -17.66 -1.75 4.03
C SER A 77 -18.27 -1.18 2.74
N VAL A 78 -19.16 -1.96 2.10
CA VAL A 78 -19.90 -1.56 0.90
C VAL A 78 -20.84 -0.36 1.10
N GLN A 79 -21.10 0.00 2.36
CA GLN A 79 -21.89 1.18 2.74
C GLN A 79 -21.12 2.50 2.59
N LEU A 80 -19.79 2.43 2.42
CA LEU A 80 -18.94 3.60 2.26
C LEU A 80 -18.73 3.91 0.78
N SER A 81 -18.69 5.20 0.44
CA SER A 81 -18.13 5.59 -0.87
C SER A 81 -16.65 5.18 -0.95
N VAL A 82 -16.13 4.99 -2.18
CA VAL A 82 -14.70 4.63 -2.36
C VAL A 82 -13.77 5.62 -1.67
N LYS A 83 -14.09 6.92 -1.70
CA LYS A 83 -13.33 7.96 -0.99
C LYS A 83 -13.31 7.71 0.52
N GLN A 84 -14.49 7.53 1.13
CA GLN A 84 -14.60 7.26 2.57
C GLN A 84 -13.94 5.93 2.95
N GLY A 85 -14.03 4.91 2.09
CA GLY A 85 -13.35 3.64 2.27
C GLY A 85 -11.84 3.81 2.34
N ILE A 86 -11.25 4.57 1.41
CA ILE A 86 -9.81 4.87 1.38
C ILE A 86 -9.39 5.68 2.61
N GLU A 87 -10.14 6.72 2.98
CA GLU A 87 -9.88 7.53 4.17
C GLU A 87 -9.88 6.67 5.44
N ARG A 88 -10.85 5.76 5.57
CA ARG A 88 -10.96 4.86 6.72
C ARG A 88 -9.82 3.86 6.79
N VAL A 89 -9.39 3.30 5.65
CA VAL A 89 -8.21 2.42 5.61
C VAL A 89 -6.94 3.18 5.99
N LEU A 90 -6.81 4.43 5.56
CA LEU A 90 -5.67 5.28 5.91
C LEU A 90 -5.60 5.52 7.44
N ASP A 91 -6.73 5.75 8.09
CA ASP A 91 -6.75 5.96 9.54
C ASP A 91 -6.39 4.68 10.31
N ILE A 92 -6.86 3.52 9.85
CA ILE A 92 -6.43 2.21 10.39
C ILE A 92 -4.92 2.06 10.21
N GLN A 93 -4.37 2.37 9.03
CA GLN A 93 -2.93 2.25 8.76
C GLN A 93 -2.10 3.16 9.68
N LYS A 94 -2.54 4.41 9.92
CA LYS A 94 -1.87 5.33 10.85
C LYS A 94 -1.88 4.78 12.28
N GLU A 95 -3.00 4.23 12.72
CA GLU A 95 -3.11 3.67 14.07
C GLU A 95 -2.26 2.39 14.23
N MET A 96 -2.23 1.52 13.21
CA MET A 96 -1.33 0.37 13.18
C MET A 96 0.14 0.80 13.23
N MET A 97 0.51 1.87 12.52
CA MET A 97 1.85 2.45 12.60
C MET A 97 2.16 2.94 14.01
N ARG A 98 1.23 3.67 14.65
CA ARG A 98 1.36 4.14 16.03
C ARG A 98 1.57 2.99 17.02
N LEU A 99 0.83 1.89 16.88
CA LEU A 99 0.94 0.70 17.74
C LEU A 99 2.26 -0.06 17.56
N LEU A 100 2.88 0.05 16.39
CA LEU A 100 4.15 -0.60 16.09
C LEU A 100 5.37 0.27 16.46
N GLU A 101 5.19 1.56 16.74
CA GLU A 101 6.28 2.42 17.20
C GLU A 101 6.75 2.00 18.62
N PRO A 102 8.07 1.87 18.86
CA PRO A 102 8.57 1.50 20.17
C PRO A 102 8.29 2.61 21.20
N PRO A 103 7.83 2.27 22.41
CA PRO A 103 7.60 3.25 23.46
C PRO A 103 8.97 3.82 23.91
N GLY A 104 9.29 5.07 23.52
CA GLY A 104 10.47 5.76 24.04
C GLY A 104 11.15 6.82 23.17
N LYS A 105 10.75 7.10 21.93
CA LYS A 105 11.35 8.20 21.15
C LYS A 105 10.53 9.49 21.24
N VAL A 106 10.85 10.28 22.26
CA VAL A 106 10.54 11.72 22.29
C VAL A 106 11.21 12.39 21.08
N PRO A 107 10.55 13.30 20.33
CA PRO A 107 11.19 13.99 19.23
C PRO A 107 12.22 14.97 19.80
N SER A 108 13.51 14.60 19.73
CA SER A 108 14.61 15.50 20.09
C SER A 108 14.74 16.55 18.99
N THR A 109 14.35 17.78 19.32
CA THR A 109 14.71 19.02 18.62
C THR A 109 16.23 19.16 18.66
N GLN A 110 16.91 18.86 17.54
CA GLN A 110 18.36 19.05 17.43
C GLN A 110 18.66 20.52 17.14
N VAL A 111 19.02 21.26 18.19
CA VAL A 111 19.72 22.53 18.08
C VAL A 111 21.15 22.25 17.63
N ALA A 112 21.58 22.92 16.57
CA ALA A 112 22.91 22.84 16.02
C ALA A 112 23.93 23.55 16.91
N ASP A 113 25.04 22.88 17.25
CA ASP A 113 26.32 23.56 17.42
C ASP A 113 27.49 22.65 17.02
N SER A 114 28.45 23.23 16.32
CA SER A 114 29.55 22.56 15.63
C SER A 114 30.85 22.69 16.43
N LYS A 115 31.52 21.56 16.74
CA LYS A 115 33.00 21.57 16.86
C LYS A 115 33.67 20.19 16.71
N LYS A 116 34.37 20.07 15.58
CA LYS A 116 35.60 19.31 15.24
C LYS A 116 36.21 18.37 16.30
N GLY A 117 36.41 17.09 15.93
CA GLY A 117 37.33 16.14 16.58
C GLY A 117 37.38 14.77 15.86
N ARG A 118 38.57 14.25 15.59
CA ARG A 118 38.91 13.09 14.73
C ARG A 118 39.21 11.85 15.59
N ALA A 119 38.68 10.65 15.24
CA ALA A 119 39.35 9.32 15.29
C ALA A 119 38.36 8.12 15.29
N HIS A 120 38.85 6.99 14.76
CA HIS A 120 38.23 5.68 14.55
C HIS A 120 37.35 5.09 15.68
N ASN A 121 36.19 4.48 15.33
CA ASN A 121 35.99 3.02 15.29
C ASN A 121 34.50 2.63 15.10
N THR A 122 34.29 1.50 14.41
CA THR A 122 33.17 0.54 14.50
C THR A 122 31.78 1.06 14.87
N GLY A 123 30.86 1.06 13.90
CA GLY A 123 29.43 1.15 14.18
C GLY A 123 28.64 1.23 12.90
N LYS A 124 27.89 0.17 12.58
CA LYS A 124 26.87 0.18 11.52
C LYS A 124 25.94 1.36 11.79
N LYS A 125 26.07 2.45 11.01
CA LYS A 125 25.15 3.59 11.05
C LYS A 125 23.78 3.07 10.64
N ALA A 126 22.99 2.68 11.63
CA ALA A 126 21.60 2.29 11.43
C ALA A 126 20.87 3.53 10.93
N ALA A 127 20.56 3.53 9.63
CA ALA A 127 19.63 4.48 9.04
C ALA A 127 18.34 4.58 9.89
N PRO A 128 17.68 5.74 9.95
CA PRO A 128 16.50 5.96 10.78
C PRO A 128 15.50 4.83 10.62
N GLN A 129 15.27 4.10 11.72
CA GLN A 129 14.52 2.84 11.75
C GLN A 129 13.07 2.98 11.25
N ALA A 130 12.53 4.22 11.25
CA ALA A 130 11.20 4.56 10.76
C ALA A 130 11.03 4.36 9.23
N LEU A 131 12.08 4.60 8.44
CA LEU A 131 12.03 4.43 6.97
C LEU A 131 12.21 2.98 6.51
N LYS A 132 12.54 2.05 7.42
CA LYS A 132 12.79 0.63 7.08
C LYS A 132 11.56 -0.29 7.15
N ARG A 133 10.37 0.24 7.43
CA ARG A 133 9.15 -0.57 7.67
C ARG A 133 8.07 -0.45 6.59
N ILE A 134 8.35 0.17 5.45
CA ILE A 134 7.39 0.25 4.33
C ILE A 134 7.83 -0.68 3.20
N SER A 135 6.91 -1.45 2.64
CA SER A 135 7.15 -2.43 1.58
C SER A 135 7.14 -1.80 0.19
N HIS A 136 7.53 -2.57 -0.83
CA HIS A 136 7.43 -2.17 -2.23
C HIS A 136 5.98 -1.88 -2.69
N LEU A 137 4.99 -2.34 -1.93
CA LEU A 137 3.56 -2.06 -2.13
C LEU A 137 3.08 -0.81 -1.36
N GLY A 138 3.97 -0.12 -0.65
CA GLY A 138 3.61 1.05 0.17
C GLY A 138 2.95 0.73 1.52
N CYS A 139 2.90 -0.55 1.92
CA CYS A 139 2.26 -0.99 3.17
C CYS A 139 3.28 -1.30 4.28
N LEU A 140 2.81 -1.46 5.52
CA LEU A 140 3.70 -1.75 6.65
C LEU A 140 4.27 -3.18 6.57
N ILE A 141 5.54 -3.32 6.95
CA ILE A 141 6.20 -4.62 7.08
C ILE A 141 6.30 -4.97 8.56
N THR A 142 5.79 -6.13 8.94
CA THR A 142 5.95 -6.68 10.29
C THR A 142 6.38 -8.14 10.24
N GLY A 143 7.21 -8.55 11.21
CA GLY A 143 7.45 -9.96 11.48
C GLY A 143 6.28 -10.52 12.28
N CYS A 144 5.81 -11.71 11.92
CA CYS A 144 4.78 -12.41 12.67
C CYS A 144 5.28 -13.80 13.02
N ASP A 145 5.20 -14.14 14.30
CA ASP A 145 5.53 -15.47 14.84
C ASP A 145 4.32 -16.38 14.93
N LYS A 146 3.11 -15.81 14.76
CA LYS A 146 1.83 -16.53 14.72
C LYS A 146 0.90 -15.88 13.70
N LEU A 147 -0.03 -16.65 13.14
CA LEU A 147 -0.97 -16.16 12.11
C LEU A 147 -1.98 -15.15 12.66
N GLU A 148 -2.26 -15.21 13.95
CA GLU A 148 -3.26 -14.38 14.63
C GLU A 148 -2.73 -12.99 14.96
N GLN A 149 -1.41 -12.81 15.11
CA GLN A 149 -0.79 -11.54 15.47
C GLN A 149 -1.18 -10.36 14.55
N PRO A 150 -1.08 -10.49 13.21
CA PRO A 150 -1.46 -9.40 12.31
C PRO A 150 -2.97 -9.08 12.37
N LEU A 151 -3.82 -10.10 12.57
CA LEU A 151 -5.25 -9.90 12.75
C LEU A 151 -5.56 -9.17 14.06
N LEU A 152 -4.87 -9.54 15.15
CA LEU A 152 -5.03 -8.91 16.46
C LEU A 152 -4.54 -7.46 16.45
N LEU A 153 -3.43 -7.17 15.76
CA LEU A 153 -2.94 -5.80 15.56
C LEU A 153 -3.98 -4.95 14.83
N MET A 154 -4.56 -5.49 13.75
CA MET A 154 -5.59 -4.80 12.98
C MET A 154 -6.87 -4.59 13.81
N GLN A 155 -7.31 -5.60 14.56
CA GLN A 155 -8.45 -5.48 15.48
C GLN A 155 -8.20 -4.43 16.56
N THR A 156 -7.00 -4.40 17.14
CA THR A 156 -6.60 -3.41 18.15
C THR A 156 -6.61 -2.01 17.56
N ALA A 157 -6.09 -1.85 16.34
CA ALA A 157 -6.11 -0.57 15.65
C ALA A 157 -7.55 -0.10 15.41
N CYS A 158 -8.42 -0.96 14.87
CA CYS A 158 -9.84 -0.67 14.66
C CYS A 158 -10.53 -0.23 15.96
N ASN A 159 -10.35 -0.98 17.05
CA ASN A 159 -10.94 -0.66 18.35
C ASN A 159 -10.50 0.72 18.86
N ASN A 160 -9.22 1.08 18.71
CA ASN A 160 -8.68 2.35 19.21
C ASN A 160 -9.26 3.58 18.49
N ILE A 161 -9.67 3.44 17.23
CA ILE A 161 -10.30 4.51 16.45
C ILE A 161 -11.84 4.39 16.41
N GLY A 162 -12.43 3.45 17.17
CA GLY A 162 -13.87 3.28 17.32
C GLY A 162 -14.57 2.60 16.14
N LEU A 163 -13.92 1.61 15.50
CA LEU A 163 -14.52 0.80 14.43
C LEU A 163 -14.98 -0.56 14.92
#